data_AF-A0A177Y303-F1
#
_entry.id   AF-A0A177Y303-F1
#
_cell.length_a   1.000
_cell.length_b   1.000
_cell.length_c   1.000
_cell.angle_alpha   90.00
_cell.angle_beta   90.00
_cell.angle_gamma   90.00
#
_symmetry.space_group_name_H-M   'P 1'
#
loop_
_entity.id
_entity.type
_entity.pdbx_description
1 polymer ?
#
loop_
_entity_poly.entity_id
_entity_poly.type
_entity_poly.pdbx_seq_one_letter_code
_entity_poly.pdbx_strand_id
1 'polypeptide(L)'
;MRLSFHTLLLLATALFSLQAVAFQGTYKLGAGDKIQISVYGEDDLSIDELYINNSGSFDYPYLGQLEAIGKTPEQLKQEIYIGLKGDYLISPKVRVSVVGFRSIYVNGEVKKPGGYEYQPGLTVDKAIALAGGFTDRAARNKVFVSKAGDDETKNKAKLSSSVLPGDIIVIEQSFF
;
A
#
# COMPACT_ATOMS: atom_id res chain seq x y z
N MET A 1 -21.89 -33.75 42.70
CA MET A 1 -21.98 -33.69 41.23
C MET A 1 -21.94 -32.22 40.79
N ARG A 2 -20.76 -31.68 40.45
CA ARG A 2 -20.59 -30.32 39.93
C ARG A 2 -19.79 -30.41 38.63
N LEU A 3 -20.43 -30.11 37.50
CA LEU A 3 -19.80 -30.11 36.18
C LEU A 3 -18.90 -28.88 36.00
N SER A 4 -17.69 -29.13 35.54
CA SER A 4 -16.64 -28.20 35.16
C SER A 4 -16.99 -27.43 33.87
N PHE A 5 -16.92 -26.09 33.94
CA PHE A 5 -17.28 -25.14 32.89
C PHE A 5 -16.02 -24.40 32.34
N HIS A 6 -14.98 -25.13 31.91
CA HIS A 6 -13.68 -24.53 31.54
C HIS A 6 -13.12 -25.00 30.20
N THR A 7 -13.98 -25.27 29.20
CA THR A 7 -13.53 -25.71 27.88
C THR A 7 -14.35 -25.09 26.74
N LEU A 8 -14.52 -23.76 26.76
CA LEU A 8 -15.10 -23.06 25.60
C LEU A 8 -14.61 -21.60 25.48
N LEU A 9 -13.30 -21.39 25.49
CA LEU A 9 -12.73 -20.07 25.20
C LEU A 9 -11.37 -20.16 24.47
N LEU A 10 -11.25 -21.05 23.48
CA LEU A 10 -10.01 -21.21 22.70
C LEU A 10 -10.23 -21.32 21.19
N LEU A 11 -11.45 -21.08 20.69
CA LEU A 11 -11.77 -21.18 19.25
C LEU A 11 -12.15 -19.84 18.57
N ALA A 12 -12.17 -18.73 19.31
CA ALA A 12 -12.59 -17.43 18.77
C ALA A 12 -11.42 -16.48 18.44
N THR A 13 -10.18 -16.79 18.86
CA THR A 13 -9.02 -15.91 18.68
C THR A 13 -8.24 -16.16 17.38
N ALA A 14 -8.53 -17.24 16.64
CA ALA A 14 -7.83 -17.58 15.40
C ALA A 14 -8.37 -16.87 14.14
N LEU A 15 -9.51 -16.18 14.23
CA LEU A 15 -10.15 -15.54 13.08
C LEU A 15 -9.77 -14.06 12.88
N PHE A 16 -9.07 -13.44 13.83
CA PHE A 16 -8.72 -12.02 13.75
C PHE A 16 -7.36 -11.72 13.10
N SER A 17 -6.54 -12.74 12.79
CA SER A 17 -5.20 -12.55 12.23
C SER A 17 -5.14 -12.64 10.69
N LEU A 18 -6.23 -13.00 9.99
CA LEU A 18 -6.20 -13.20 8.54
C LEU A 18 -6.24 -11.90 7.72
N GLN A 19 -6.75 -10.80 8.28
CA GLN A 19 -6.98 -9.58 7.49
C GLN A 19 -5.70 -8.80 7.19
N ALA A 20 -4.69 -8.87 8.05
CA ALA A 20 -3.42 -8.16 7.85
C ALA A 20 -2.55 -8.80 6.77
N VAL A 21 -2.62 -10.13 6.60
CA VAL A 21 -1.81 -10.89 5.63
C VAL A 21 -2.31 -10.67 4.19
N ALA A 22 -3.62 -10.51 4.01
CA ALA A 22 -4.23 -10.38 2.68
C ALA A 22 -3.89 -9.06 1.95
N PHE A 23 -3.59 -7.99 2.69
CA PHE A 23 -3.25 -6.69 2.09
C PHE A 23 -1.86 -6.70 1.44
N GLN A 24 -0.86 -7.28 2.09
CA GLN A 24 0.51 -7.37 1.53
C GLN A 24 0.62 -8.34 0.35
N GLY A 25 -0.24 -9.36 0.27
CA GLY A 25 -0.26 -10.30 -0.86
C GLY A 25 -0.83 -9.73 -2.16
N THR A 26 -1.58 -8.63 -2.08
CA THR A 26 -2.27 -8.02 -3.25
C THR A 26 -1.66 -6.69 -3.66
N TYR A 27 -0.96 -6.01 -2.73
CA TYR A 27 -0.33 -4.73 -3.03
C TYR A 27 0.80 -4.88 -4.04
N LYS A 28 0.75 -4.06 -5.09
CA LYS A 28 1.82 -3.95 -6.08
C LYS A 28 2.62 -2.68 -5.83
N LEU A 29 3.91 -2.86 -5.70
CA LEU A 29 4.88 -1.78 -5.57
C LEU A 29 4.81 -0.85 -6.78
N GLY A 30 5.18 0.41 -6.58
CA GLY A 30 5.50 1.28 -7.70
C GLY A 30 6.18 2.57 -7.26
N ALA A 31 6.39 3.45 -8.22
CA ALA A 31 7.13 4.70 -8.03
C ALA A 31 6.59 5.50 -6.84
N GLY A 32 7.51 5.97 -5.99
CA GLY A 32 7.20 6.75 -4.79
C GLY A 32 6.95 5.92 -3.52
N ASP A 33 6.86 4.59 -3.62
CA ASP A 33 6.87 3.74 -2.42
C ASP A 33 8.25 3.73 -1.77
N LYS A 34 8.26 3.49 -0.45
CA LYS A 34 9.44 3.21 0.34
C LYS A 34 9.40 1.78 0.85
N ILE A 35 10.49 1.06 0.65
CA ILE A 35 10.65 -0.31 1.11
C ILE A 35 11.84 -0.41 2.06
N GLN A 36 11.74 -1.37 2.97
CA GLN A 36 12.84 -1.87 3.77
C GLN A 36 13.22 -3.25 3.23
N ILE A 37 14.51 -3.47 3.07
CA ILE A 37 15.09 -4.76 2.71
C ILE A 37 16.01 -5.17 3.85
N SER A 38 15.80 -6.36 4.42
CA SER A 38 16.65 -6.90 5.46
C SER A 38 17.17 -8.26 5.04
N VAL A 39 18.48 -8.44 5.14
CA VAL A 39 19.17 -9.72 4.93
C VAL A 39 19.79 -10.11 6.26
N TYR A 40 19.23 -11.16 6.89
CA TYR A 40 19.62 -11.52 8.26
C TYR A 40 21.11 -11.88 8.35
N GLY A 41 21.84 -11.18 9.21
CA GLY A 41 23.28 -11.37 9.42
C GLY A 41 24.17 -10.60 8.44
N GLU A 42 23.58 -9.83 7.53
CA GLU A 42 24.29 -9.10 6.47
C GLU A 42 23.84 -7.63 6.49
N ASP A 43 24.49 -6.82 7.32
CA ASP A 43 24.14 -5.40 7.50
C ASP A 43 24.42 -4.59 6.21
N ASP A 44 25.49 -4.91 5.49
CA ASP A 44 25.86 -4.25 4.22
C ASP A 44 24.84 -4.51 3.09
N LEU A 45 23.96 -5.51 3.26
CA LEU A 45 22.86 -5.85 2.36
C LEU A 45 21.50 -5.39 2.87
N SER A 46 21.44 -4.87 4.10
CA SER A 46 20.20 -4.44 4.74
C SER A 46 20.02 -2.93 4.58
N ILE A 47 18.87 -2.51 4.09
CA ILE A 47 18.52 -1.11 3.81
C ILE A 47 17.21 -0.78 4.51
N ASP A 48 17.26 0.13 5.47
CA ASP A 48 16.11 0.50 6.30
C ASP A 48 15.03 1.28 5.54
N GLU A 49 15.45 2.20 4.67
CA GLU A 49 14.53 3.02 3.88
C GLU A 49 15.10 3.22 2.47
N LEU A 50 14.44 2.61 1.49
CA LEU A 50 14.80 2.68 0.09
C LEU A 50 13.61 3.17 -0.73
N TYR A 51 13.82 4.22 -1.52
CA TYR A 51 12.80 4.78 -2.39
C TYR A 51 12.77 4.06 -3.73
N ILE A 52 11.58 3.65 -4.17
CA ILE A 52 11.35 3.24 -5.56
C ILE A 52 11.28 4.50 -6.41
N ASN A 53 12.23 4.65 -7.33
CA ASN A 53 12.35 5.84 -8.17
C ASN A 53 11.20 5.95 -9.19
N ASN A 54 11.19 7.04 -9.95
CA ASN A 54 10.15 7.32 -10.96
C ASN A 54 10.10 6.29 -12.11
N SER A 55 11.20 5.59 -12.41
CA SER A 55 11.20 4.51 -13.39
C SER A 55 10.71 3.17 -12.80
N GLY A 56 10.37 3.13 -11.51
CA GLY A 56 9.87 1.93 -10.86
C GLY A 56 10.97 0.96 -10.41
N SER A 57 12.20 1.45 -10.25
CA SER A 57 13.39 0.65 -9.94
C SER A 57 14.18 1.22 -8.76
N PHE A 58 15.24 0.51 -8.36
CA PHE A 58 16.22 0.97 -7.38
C PHE A 58 17.56 0.24 -7.59
N ASP A 59 18.66 0.81 -7.08
CA ASP A 59 19.95 0.13 -7.06
C ASP A 59 20.11 -0.68 -5.77
N TYR A 60 20.65 -1.89 -5.89
CA TYR A 60 20.85 -2.83 -4.80
C TYR A 60 22.29 -3.38 -4.82
N PRO A 61 22.94 -3.55 -3.66
CA PRO A 61 24.29 -4.09 -3.58
C PRO A 61 24.44 -5.43 -4.32
N TYR A 62 25.50 -5.54 -5.12
CA TYR A 62 25.87 -6.68 -5.97
C TYR A 62 24.90 -7.05 -7.11
N LEU A 63 23.61 -6.75 -6.97
CA LEU A 63 22.58 -7.06 -7.97
C LEU A 63 22.35 -5.90 -8.95
N GLY A 64 22.90 -4.73 -8.66
CA GLY A 64 22.75 -3.55 -9.50
C GLY A 64 21.29 -3.06 -9.48
N GLN A 65 20.81 -2.63 -10.63
CA GLN A 65 19.46 -2.08 -10.75
C GLN A 65 18.41 -3.20 -10.76
N LEU A 66 17.49 -3.16 -9.78
CA LEU A 66 16.34 -4.05 -9.70
C LEU A 66 15.04 -3.29 -10.02
N GLU A 67 14.19 -3.91 -10.82
CA GLU A 67 12.84 -3.41 -11.10
C GLU A 67 11.89 -3.82 -9.98
N ALA A 68 11.09 -2.90 -9.47
CA ALA A 68 10.14 -3.17 -8.38
C ALA A 68 8.69 -2.96 -8.81
N ILE A 69 8.44 -2.10 -9.80
CA ILE A 69 7.11 -1.72 -10.23
C ILE A 69 6.27 -2.94 -10.63
N GLY A 70 5.02 -2.98 -10.16
CA GLY A 70 4.09 -4.05 -10.45
C GLY A 70 4.36 -5.36 -9.69
N LYS A 71 5.52 -5.51 -9.03
CA LYS A 71 5.84 -6.66 -8.19
C LYS A 71 5.21 -6.51 -6.81
N THR A 72 4.87 -7.64 -6.18
CA THR A 72 4.57 -7.68 -4.75
C THR A 72 5.88 -7.69 -3.95
N PRO A 73 5.88 -7.30 -2.66
CA PRO A 73 7.05 -7.44 -1.80
C PRO A 73 7.59 -8.87 -1.77
N GLU A 74 6.71 -9.87 -1.86
CA GLU A 74 7.10 -11.28 -1.91
C GLU A 74 7.84 -11.63 -3.21
N GLN A 75 7.37 -11.14 -4.37
CA GLN A 75 8.05 -11.34 -5.65
C GLN A 75 9.44 -10.71 -5.65
N LEU A 76 9.55 -9.46 -5.16
CA LEU A 76 10.83 -8.77 -5.04
C LEU A 76 11.78 -9.49 -4.07
N LYS A 77 11.26 -10.00 -2.95
CA LYS A 77 12.04 -10.82 -2.01
C LYS A 77 12.62 -12.06 -2.68
N GLN A 78 11.84 -12.78 -3.49
CA GLN A 78 12.30 -13.97 -4.19
C GLN A 78 13.40 -13.65 -5.21
N GLU A 79 13.27 -12.54 -5.93
CA GLU A 79 14.28 -12.08 -6.88
C GLU A 79 15.61 -11.74 -6.19
N ILE A 80 15.57 -11.00 -5.08
CA ILE A 80 16.77 -10.70 -4.29
C ILE A 80 17.37 -11.98 -3.70
N TYR A 81 16.54 -12.91 -3.20
CA TYR A 81 17.01 -14.21 -2.72
C TYR A 81 17.76 -14.99 -3.79
N ILE A 82 17.20 -15.07 -5.01
CA ILE A 82 17.82 -15.79 -6.12
C ILE A 82 19.11 -15.10 -6.55
N GLY A 83 19.11 -13.77 -6.67
CA GLY A 83 20.28 -13.00 -7.08
C GLY A 83 21.46 -13.10 -6.11
N LEU A 84 21.18 -13.16 -4.80
CA LEU A 84 22.23 -13.29 -3.78
C LEU A 84 22.72 -14.73 -3.60
N LYS A 85 21.89 -15.73 -3.91
CA LYS A 85 22.21 -17.13 -3.62
C LYS A 85 23.27 -17.68 -4.58
N GLY A 86 24.31 -18.32 -4.02
CA GLY A 86 25.40 -18.93 -4.77
C GLY A 86 26.61 -18.02 -4.77
N ASP A 87 26.62 -17.04 -5.67
CA ASP A 87 27.79 -16.18 -5.92
C ASP A 87 28.14 -15.27 -4.73
N TYR A 88 27.16 -14.93 -3.89
CA TYR A 88 27.34 -14.03 -2.75
C TYR A 88 27.06 -14.70 -1.41
N LEU A 89 25.96 -15.45 -1.30
CA LEU A 89 25.51 -16.07 -0.05
C LEU A 89 25.03 -17.51 -0.26
N ILE A 90 25.28 -18.40 0.72
CA ILE A 90 24.87 -19.82 0.63
C ILE A 90 23.35 -19.98 0.82
N SER A 91 22.79 -19.32 1.84
CA SER A 91 21.37 -19.43 2.19
C SER A 91 20.84 -18.08 2.73
N PRO A 92 20.63 -17.10 1.83
CA PRO A 92 20.19 -15.78 2.24
C PRO A 92 18.80 -15.81 2.86
N LYS A 93 18.61 -15.05 3.94
CA LYS A 93 17.33 -14.86 4.61
C LYS A 93 16.86 -13.43 4.39
N VAL A 94 16.13 -13.24 3.30
CA VAL A 94 15.68 -11.92 2.84
C VAL A 94 14.27 -11.63 3.36
N ARG A 95 14.04 -10.40 3.80
CA ARG A 95 12.73 -9.83 4.06
C ARG A 95 12.61 -8.53 3.29
N VAL A 96 11.47 -8.34 2.63
CA VAL A 96 11.09 -7.08 2.00
C VAL A 96 9.79 -6.61 2.66
N SER A 97 9.70 -5.34 3.01
CA SER A 97 8.51 -4.76 3.64
C SER A 97 8.28 -3.35 3.12
N VAL A 98 7.01 -2.98 2.89
CA VAL A 98 6.66 -1.60 2.55
C VAL A 98 6.62 -0.81 3.85
N VAL A 99 7.47 0.23 3.94
CA VAL A 99 7.57 1.12 5.11
C VAL A 99 6.98 2.49 4.84
N GLY A 100 6.77 2.83 3.56
CA GLY A 100 6.03 4.02 3.14
C GLY A 100 5.28 3.74 1.86
N PHE A 101 4.00 4.09 1.82
CA PHE A 101 3.20 4.01 0.60
C PHE A 101 3.24 5.36 -0.11
N ARG A 102 3.23 5.36 -1.43
CA ARG A 102 3.00 6.57 -2.22
C ARG A 102 1.66 7.23 -1.85
N SER A 103 1.65 8.56 -1.91
CA SER A 103 0.47 9.38 -1.58
C SER A 103 -0.73 9.10 -2.46
N ILE A 104 -1.91 9.42 -1.94
CA ILE A 104 -3.15 9.56 -2.71
C ILE A 104 -3.44 11.05 -2.90
N TYR A 105 -4.27 11.39 -3.89
CA TYR A 105 -4.60 12.78 -4.18
C TYR A 105 -6.10 13.01 -4.08
N VAL A 106 -6.51 14.09 -3.42
CA VAL A 106 -7.92 14.50 -3.31
C VAL A 106 -8.06 15.87 -3.94
N ASN A 107 -8.87 15.96 -5.00
CA ASN A 107 -9.03 17.15 -5.83
C ASN A 107 -10.52 17.55 -5.97
N GLY A 108 -10.75 18.81 -6.34
CA GLY A 108 -12.08 19.35 -6.59
C GLY A 108 -12.74 19.91 -5.33
N GLU A 109 -14.04 19.66 -5.18
CA GLU A 109 -14.90 20.28 -4.17
C GLU A 109 -14.76 19.68 -2.76
N VAL A 110 -13.56 19.79 -2.20
CA VAL A 110 -13.21 19.51 -0.80
C VAL A 110 -12.53 20.73 -0.17
N LYS A 111 -12.54 20.83 1.17
CA LYS A 111 -12.02 22.03 1.85
C LYS A 111 -10.51 22.21 1.69
N LYS A 112 -9.77 21.12 1.62
CA LYS A 112 -8.31 21.10 1.50
C LYS A 112 -7.91 20.13 0.38
N PRO A 113 -7.95 20.53 -0.90
CA PRO A 113 -7.43 19.69 -1.96
C PRO A 113 -5.91 19.52 -1.82
N GLY A 114 -5.36 18.36 -2.20
CA GLY A 114 -3.93 18.08 -2.09
C GLY A 114 -3.59 16.59 -2.04
N GLY A 115 -2.30 16.32 -1.85
CA GLY A 115 -1.76 14.98 -1.62
C GLY A 115 -1.82 14.59 -0.14
N TYR A 116 -2.14 13.33 0.13
CA TYR A 116 -2.28 12.76 1.47
C TYR A 116 -1.55 11.43 1.56
N GLU A 117 -0.95 11.16 2.72
CA GLU A 117 -0.34 9.86 2.99
C GLU A 117 -1.42 8.76 2.99
N TYR A 118 -1.10 7.66 2.32
CA TYR A 118 -1.98 6.51 2.30
C TYR A 118 -1.92 5.76 3.63
N GLN A 119 -3.09 5.28 4.09
CA GLN A 119 -3.19 4.37 5.22
C GLN A 119 -3.97 3.12 4.80
N PRO A 120 -3.56 1.91 5.24
CA PRO A 120 -4.30 0.68 4.92
C PRO A 120 -5.79 0.77 5.30
N GLY A 121 -6.66 0.31 4.39
CA GLY A 121 -8.11 0.37 4.59
C GLY A 121 -8.71 1.77 4.43
N LEU A 122 -8.01 2.66 3.72
CA LEU A 122 -8.54 3.96 3.31
C LEU A 122 -9.70 3.80 2.33
N THR A 123 -10.76 4.57 2.54
CA THR A 123 -11.93 4.65 1.66
C THR A 123 -12.07 6.07 1.14
N VAL A 124 -12.87 6.25 0.09
CA VAL A 124 -13.17 7.57 -0.48
C VAL A 124 -13.70 8.52 0.61
N ASP A 125 -14.60 8.05 1.47
CA ASP A 125 -15.14 8.82 2.59
C ASP A 125 -14.05 9.31 3.55
N LYS A 126 -13.16 8.41 3.98
CA LYS A 126 -12.05 8.74 4.88
C LYS A 126 -11.08 9.71 4.22
N ALA A 127 -10.78 9.54 2.93
CA ALA A 127 -9.91 10.45 2.20
C ALA A 127 -10.51 11.86 2.09
N ILE A 128 -11.82 11.97 1.86
CA ILE A 128 -12.53 13.25 1.87
C ILE A 128 -12.51 13.87 3.28
N ALA A 129 -12.64 13.06 4.33
CA ALA A 129 -12.51 13.53 5.71
C ALA A 129 -11.10 14.07 6.02
N LEU A 130 -10.04 13.39 5.55
CA LEU A 130 -8.66 13.89 5.62
C LEU A 130 -8.50 15.23 4.90
N ALA A 131 -9.20 15.41 3.76
CA ALA A 131 -9.28 16.67 3.02
C ALA A 131 -10.18 17.74 3.65
N GLY A 132 -10.62 17.57 4.91
CA GLY A 132 -11.45 18.53 5.64
C GLY A 132 -12.94 18.47 5.31
N GLY A 133 -13.38 17.45 4.59
CA GLY A 133 -14.75 17.26 4.14
C GLY A 133 -15.08 18.00 2.85
N PHE A 134 -16.32 17.84 2.40
CA PHE A 134 -16.87 18.53 1.22
C PHE A 134 -16.95 20.06 1.42
N THR A 135 -16.87 20.79 0.31
CA THR A 135 -17.33 22.19 0.24
C THR A 135 -18.85 22.25 0.14
N ASP A 136 -19.43 23.44 0.31
CA ASP A 136 -20.88 23.65 0.14
C ASP A 136 -21.34 23.50 -1.32
N ARG A 137 -20.41 23.59 -2.28
CA ARG A 137 -20.69 23.45 -3.72
C ARG A 137 -20.53 22.02 -4.22
N ALA A 138 -20.08 21.10 -3.37
CA ALA A 138 -19.79 19.73 -3.78
C ALA A 138 -21.05 18.95 -4.20
N ALA A 139 -20.98 18.32 -5.37
CA ALA A 139 -21.96 17.31 -5.77
C ALA A 139 -21.59 15.96 -5.13
N ARG A 140 -22.16 15.66 -3.97
CA ARG A 140 -21.85 14.43 -3.19
C ARG A 140 -22.11 13.11 -3.93
N ASN A 141 -22.87 13.14 -5.02
CA ASN A 141 -23.15 12.00 -5.90
C ASN A 141 -22.25 11.94 -7.16
N LYS A 142 -21.32 12.89 -7.31
CA LYS A 142 -20.35 13.00 -8.41
C LYS A 142 -18.92 12.90 -7.86
N VAL A 143 -18.65 11.75 -7.26
CA VAL A 143 -17.32 11.39 -6.78
C VAL A 143 -16.72 10.34 -7.70
N PHE A 144 -15.49 10.57 -8.13
CA PHE A 144 -14.77 9.72 -9.06
C PHE A 144 -13.42 9.32 -8.49
N VAL A 145 -12.97 8.13 -8.87
CA VAL A 145 -11.62 7.65 -8.58
C VAL A 145 -10.97 7.27 -9.90
N SER A 146 -9.79 7.82 -10.14
CA SER A 146 -8.85 7.36 -11.16
C SER A 146 -7.75 6.54 -10.45
N LYS A 147 -7.38 5.41 -11.04
CA LYS A 147 -6.41 4.47 -10.46
C LYS A 147 -5.00 4.89 -10.82
N ALA A 148 -4.05 4.62 -9.92
CA ALA A 148 -2.65 4.92 -10.16
C ALA A 148 -2.17 4.34 -11.50
N GLY A 149 -1.68 5.19 -12.40
CA GLY A 149 -1.21 4.80 -13.73
C GLY A 149 -2.30 4.75 -14.81
N ASP A 150 -3.55 5.09 -14.48
CA ASP A 150 -4.69 5.24 -15.39
C ASP A 150 -5.43 6.55 -15.08
N ASP A 151 -4.78 7.65 -15.46
CA ASP A 151 -5.26 9.02 -15.22
C ASP A 151 -6.41 9.41 -16.18
N GLU A 152 -6.62 8.64 -17.24
CA GLU A 152 -7.60 8.91 -18.28
C GLU A 152 -9.00 8.44 -17.89
N THR A 153 -9.12 7.32 -17.16
CA THR A 153 -10.43 6.80 -16.75
C THR A 153 -10.84 7.26 -15.35
N LYS A 154 -11.87 8.10 -15.30
CA LYS A 154 -12.57 8.48 -14.06
C LYS A 154 -13.74 7.55 -13.82
N ASN A 155 -13.58 6.64 -12.85
CA ASN A 155 -14.63 5.71 -12.48
C ASN A 155 -15.49 6.30 -11.37
N LYS A 156 -16.81 6.31 -11.56
CA LYS A 156 -17.73 6.76 -10.50
C LYS A 156 -17.59 5.87 -9.27
N ALA A 157 -17.35 6.48 -8.11
CA ALA A 157 -17.07 5.77 -6.87
C ALA A 157 -18.15 6.00 -5.81
N LYS A 158 -18.35 5.00 -4.96
CA LYS A 158 -19.12 5.14 -3.72
C LYS A 158 -18.20 5.69 -2.64
N LEU A 159 -18.75 6.34 -1.62
CA LEU A 159 -17.96 6.79 -0.46
C LEU A 159 -17.27 5.62 0.27
N SER A 160 -17.88 4.44 0.24
CA SER A 160 -17.32 3.21 0.80
C SER A 160 -16.29 2.53 -0.11
N SER A 161 -16.03 3.03 -1.31
CA SER A 161 -15.07 2.43 -2.24
C SER A 161 -13.65 2.49 -1.64
N SER A 162 -12.91 1.40 -1.81
CA SER A 162 -11.51 1.31 -1.39
C SER A 162 -10.62 2.20 -2.26
N VAL A 163 -9.71 2.91 -1.60
CA VAL A 163 -8.67 3.74 -2.22
C VAL A 163 -7.35 2.97 -2.10
N LEU A 164 -6.54 3.03 -3.13
CA LEU A 164 -5.20 2.43 -3.15
C LEU A 164 -4.13 3.53 -3.27
N PRO A 165 -2.87 3.25 -2.87
CA PRO A 165 -1.77 4.18 -3.07
C PRO A 165 -1.67 4.66 -4.52
N GLY A 166 -1.51 5.97 -4.71
CA GLY A 166 -1.45 6.62 -6.02
C GLY A 166 -2.80 6.93 -6.67
N ASP A 167 -3.92 6.52 -6.09
CA ASP A 167 -5.25 6.88 -6.61
C ASP A 167 -5.50 8.39 -6.54
N ILE A 168 -6.26 8.90 -7.52
CA ILE A 168 -6.73 10.29 -7.56
C ILE A 168 -8.25 10.29 -7.36
N ILE A 169 -8.70 10.99 -6.32
CA ILE A 169 -10.10 11.18 -5.96
C ILE A 169 -10.53 12.56 -6.42
N VAL A 170 -11.58 12.62 -7.23
CA VAL A 170 -12.10 13.88 -7.80
C VAL A 170 -13.56 14.06 -7.39
N ILE A 171 -13.85 15.21 -6.79
CA ILE A 171 -15.20 15.62 -6.41
C ILE A 171 -15.62 16.78 -7.29
N GLU A 172 -16.68 16.61 -8.08
CA GLU A 172 -17.18 17.67 -8.95
C GLU A 172 -18.12 18.64 -8.23
N GLN A 173 -18.27 19.83 -8.81
CA GLN A 173 -19.24 20.82 -8.38
C GLN A 173 -20.68 20.44 -8.75
N SER A 174 -21.62 20.92 -7.93
CA SER A 174 -23.05 20.92 -8.22
C SER A 174 -23.37 22.11 -9.12
N PHE A 175 -23.96 21.85 -10.28
CA PHE A 175 -24.56 22.90 -11.10
C PHE A 175 -26.03 23.00 -10.69
N PHE A 176 -26.38 24.10 -10.04
CA PHE A 176 -27.76 24.50 -9.73
C PHE A 176 -28.16 25.69 -10.58
#